data_AF-A0A2V7WSA0-F1
#
_entry.id   AF-A0A2V7WSA0-F1
#
_cell.length_a   1.000
_cell.length_b   1.000
_cell.length_c   1.000
_cell.angle_alpha   90.00
_cell.angle_beta   90.00
_cell.angle_gamma   90.00
#
_symmetry.space_group_name_H-M   'P 1'
#
loop_
_entity.id
_entity.type
_entity.pdbx_description
1 polymer ?
#
loop_
_entity_poly.entity_id
_entity_poly.type
_entity_poly.pdbx_seq_one_letter_code
_entity_poly.pdbx_strand_id
1 'polypeptide(L)'
;MQRLLVAATLVALLFCQSEKRQQAIAAAMGQTLTEMRKAIRDFRADHKRPPASLDELVKNRYLRMIPRDPVSGAKDWRVTMEESVRIDDFKAQARESVPQGIADVHSAAPGTDARGKPWSEY
;
A
#
# COMPACT_ATOMS: atom_id res chain seq x y z
N MET A 1 -10.60 39.91 26.00
CA MET A 1 -11.49 38.85 25.49
C MET A 1 -11.36 38.61 23.98
N GLN A 2 -11.28 39.65 23.13
CA GLN A 2 -11.20 39.50 21.66
C GLN A 2 -9.99 38.71 21.14
N ARG A 3 -8.81 38.83 21.77
CA ARG A 3 -7.59 38.05 21.39
C ARG A 3 -7.75 36.53 21.63
N LEU A 4 -8.51 36.14 22.66
CA LEU A 4 -8.77 34.73 22.96
C LEU A 4 -9.79 34.13 21.98
N LEU A 5 -10.80 34.91 21.57
CA LEU A 5 -11.76 34.49 20.53
C LEU A 5 -11.09 34.27 19.17
N VAL A 6 -10.20 35.18 18.76
CA VAL A 6 -9.45 35.05 17.50
C VAL A 6 -8.48 33.87 17.53
N ALA A 7 -7.83 33.62 18.67
CA ALA A 7 -6.97 32.45 18.82
C ALA A 7 -7.77 31.13 18.75
N ALA A 8 -8.94 31.08 19.41
CA ALA A 8 -9.80 29.89 19.40
C ALA A 8 -10.34 29.57 18.00
N THR A 9 -10.76 30.57 17.22
CA THR A 9 -11.22 30.37 15.84
C THR A 9 -10.10 29.92 14.90
N LEU A 10 -8.89 30.47 15.05
CA LEU A 10 -7.71 30.01 14.30
C LEU A 10 -7.38 28.55 14.57
N VAL A 11 -7.36 28.14 15.85
CA VAL A 11 -7.10 26.74 16.23
C VAL A 11 -8.16 25.80 15.66
N ALA A 12 -9.44 26.15 15.76
CA ALA A 12 -10.53 25.35 15.19
C ALA A 12 -10.42 25.19 13.67
N LEU A 13 -10.05 26.25 12.95
CA LEU A 13 -9.82 26.21 11.50
C LEU A 13 -8.63 25.30 11.14
N LEU A 14 -7.52 25.39 11.86
CA LEU A 14 -6.35 24.53 11.65
C LEU A 14 -6.70 23.05 11.87
N PHE A 15 -7.47 22.75 12.91
CA PHE A 15 -7.90 21.38 13.22
C PHE A 15 -8.78 20.81 12.10
N CYS A 16 -9.82 21.55 11.68
CA CYS A 16 -10.68 21.14 10.57
C CYS A 16 -9.92 20.93 9.25
N GLN A 17 -8.93 21.79 8.95
CA GLN A 17 -8.09 21.62 7.77
C GLN A 17 -7.22 20.36 7.84
N SER A 18 -6.67 20.04 9.02
CA SER A 18 -5.85 18.84 9.20
C SER A 18 -6.65 17.54 8.97
N GLU A 19 -7.90 17.47 9.41
CA GLU A 19 -8.78 16.32 9.21
C GLU A 19 -9.11 16.11 7.72
N LYS A 20 -9.49 17.18 7.02
CA LYS A 20 -9.75 17.14 5.57
C LYS A 20 -8.52 16.67 4.79
N ARG A 21 -7.33 17.15 5.17
CA ARG A 21 -6.06 16.72 4.57
C ARG A 21 -5.80 15.24 4.79
N GLN A 22 -5.98 14.75 6.02
CA GLN A 22 -5.79 13.34 6.36
C GLN A 22 -6.76 12.43 5.58
N GLN A 23 -8.03 12.83 5.45
CA GLN A 23 -9.01 12.09 4.65
C GLN A 23 -8.63 12.03 3.16
N ALA A 24 -8.14 13.14 2.59
CA ALA A 24 -7.67 13.17 1.21
C ALA A 24 -6.46 12.24 0.99
N ILE A 25 -5.52 12.22 1.94
CA ILE A 25 -4.36 11.31 1.91
C ILE A 25 -4.82 9.84 1.97
N ALA A 26 -5.75 9.50 2.87
CA ALA A 26 -6.28 8.14 2.98
C ALA A 26 -7.02 7.69 1.71
N ALA A 27 -7.78 8.58 1.07
CA ALA A 27 -8.44 8.30 -0.20
C ALA A 27 -7.42 8.05 -1.32
N ALA A 28 -6.39 8.89 -1.42
CA ALA A 28 -5.30 8.71 -2.38
C ALA A 28 -4.52 7.40 -2.14
N MET A 29 -4.29 7.04 -0.87
CA MET A 29 -3.64 5.79 -0.48
C MET A 29 -4.46 4.59 -0.96
N GLY A 30 -5.77 4.58 -0.69
CA GLY A 30 -6.68 3.52 -1.12
C GLY A 30 -6.70 3.35 -2.64
N GLN A 31 -6.76 4.46 -3.40
CA GLN A 31 -6.71 4.43 -4.87
C GLN A 31 -5.38 3.87 -5.37
N THR A 32 -4.27 4.34 -4.83
CA THR A 32 -2.91 3.92 -5.22
C THR A 32 -2.70 2.42 -4.99
N LEU A 33 -3.07 1.93 -3.80
CA LEU A 33 -2.96 0.50 -3.48
C LEU A 33 -3.91 -0.35 -4.31
N THR A 34 -5.12 0.14 -4.61
CA THR A 34 -6.05 -0.56 -5.49
C THR A 34 -5.45 -0.75 -6.88
N GLU A 35 -4.81 0.27 -7.44
CA GLU A 35 -4.13 0.20 -8.73
C GLU A 35 -2.96 -0.78 -8.70
N MET A 36 -2.08 -0.68 -7.70
CA MET A 36 -0.92 -1.57 -7.57
C MET A 36 -1.33 -3.05 -7.36
N ARG A 37 -2.30 -3.30 -6.47
CA ARG A 37 -2.83 -4.66 -6.24
C ARG A 37 -3.52 -5.21 -7.48
N LYS A 38 -4.20 -4.36 -8.25
CA LYS A 38 -4.77 -4.77 -9.54
C LYS A 38 -3.66 -5.18 -10.52
N ALA A 39 -2.59 -4.40 -10.64
CA ALA A 39 -1.45 -4.74 -11.49
C ALA A 39 -0.80 -6.08 -11.09
N ILE A 40 -0.66 -6.36 -9.79
CA ILE A 40 -0.16 -7.66 -9.29
C ILE A 40 -1.09 -8.80 -9.71
N ARG A 41 -2.41 -8.64 -9.55
CA ARG A 41 -3.39 -9.67 -9.95
C ARG A 41 -3.40 -9.91 -11.45
N ASP A 42 -3.36 -8.85 -12.25
CA ASP A 42 -3.35 -8.94 -13.72
C ASP A 42 -2.06 -9.66 -14.19
N PHE A 43 -0.90 -9.28 -13.65
CA PHE A 43 0.37 -9.98 -13.91
C PHE A 43 0.27 -11.48 -13.59
N ARG A 44 -0.30 -11.82 -12.43
CA ARG A 44 -0.48 -13.22 -12.02
C ARG A 44 -1.40 -13.99 -12.96
N ALA A 45 -2.46 -13.36 -13.45
CA ALA A 45 -3.42 -13.99 -14.36
C ALA A 45 -2.75 -14.40 -15.68
N ASP A 46 -1.87 -13.53 -16.20
CA ASP A 46 -1.20 -13.69 -17.48
C ASP A 46 0.03 -14.61 -17.39
N HIS A 47 0.89 -14.41 -16.39
CA HIS A 47 2.15 -15.15 -16.25
C HIS A 47 2.04 -16.43 -15.41
N LYS A 48 0.87 -16.70 -14.81
CA LYS A 48 0.63 -17.81 -13.87
C LYS A 48 1.59 -17.84 -12.67
N ARG A 49 2.20 -16.69 -12.35
CA ARG A 49 3.08 -16.51 -11.19
C ARG A 49 2.99 -15.09 -10.64
N PRO A 50 3.30 -14.85 -9.36
CA PRO A 50 3.50 -13.49 -8.86
C PRO A 50 4.69 -12.79 -9.52
N PRO A 51 4.70 -11.45 -9.52
CA PRO A 51 5.89 -10.69 -9.86
C PRO A 51 6.95 -10.83 -8.76
N ALA A 52 8.22 -10.91 -9.14
CA ALA A 52 9.34 -10.99 -8.19
C ALA A 52 9.64 -9.64 -7.53
N SER A 53 9.29 -8.53 -8.19
CA SER A 53 9.45 -7.17 -7.69
C SER A 53 8.42 -6.21 -8.29
N LEU A 54 8.21 -5.04 -7.68
CA LEU A 54 7.34 -4.00 -8.24
C LEU A 54 7.88 -3.44 -9.57
N ASP A 55 9.19 -3.44 -9.79
CA ASP A 55 9.80 -3.05 -11.05
C ASP A 55 9.41 -3.97 -12.21
N GLU A 56 9.13 -5.24 -11.93
CA GLU A 56 8.67 -6.19 -12.94
C GLU A 56 7.32 -5.77 -13.53
N LEU A 57 6.44 -5.20 -12.72
CA LEU A 57 5.16 -4.65 -13.17
C LEU A 57 5.36 -3.46 -14.11
N VAL A 58 6.39 -2.64 -13.89
CA VAL A 58 6.72 -1.52 -14.78
C VAL A 58 7.31 -2.01 -16.10
N LYS A 59 8.26 -2.95 -16.03
CA LYS A 59 8.91 -3.53 -17.22
C LYS A 59 7.89 -4.22 -18.14
N ASN A 60 6.94 -4.95 -17.56
CA ASN A 60 5.88 -5.64 -18.29
C ASN A 60 4.64 -4.77 -18.53
N ARG A 61 4.72 -3.45 -18.29
CA ARG A 61 3.68 -2.46 -18.61
C ARG A 61 2.34 -2.62 -17.87
N TYR A 62 2.31 -3.37 -16.77
CA TYR A 62 1.16 -3.41 -15.84
C TYR A 62 1.06 -2.13 -15.01
N LEU A 63 2.21 -1.50 -14.72
CA LEU A 63 2.29 -0.16 -14.15
C LEU A 63 3.04 0.76 -15.12
N ARG A 64 2.61 2.02 -15.24
CA ARG A 64 3.38 3.03 -16.00
C ARG A 64 4.66 3.40 -15.26
N MET A 65 4.58 3.49 -13.94
CA MET A 65 5.68 3.68 -13.01
C MET A 65 5.23 3.25 -11.61
N ILE A 66 6.17 3.03 -10.69
CA ILE A 66 5.85 2.81 -9.28
C ILE A 66 5.31 4.13 -8.68
N PRO A 67 4.05 4.16 -8.19
CA PRO A 67 3.47 5.34 -7.54
C PRO A 67 4.24 5.72 -6.28
N ARG A 68 4.15 7.00 -5.90
CA ARG A 68 4.65 7.47 -4.61
C ARG A 68 3.60 7.26 -3.53
N ASP A 69 4.04 6.86 -2.35
CA ASP A 69 3.24 6.80 -1.14
C ASP A 69 2.68 8.21 -0.82
N PRO A 70 1.35 8.39 -0.71
CA PRO A 70 0.75 9.70 -0.43
C PRO A 70 1.10 10.31 0.94
N VAL A 71 1.62 9.50 1.87
CA VAL A 71 2.03 9.91 3.22
C VAL A 71 3.52 10.23 3.24
N SER A 72 4.39 9.30 2.82
CA SER A 72 5.85 9.48 2.88
C SER A 72 6.43 10.21 1.68
N GLY A 73 5.74 10.22 0.53
CA GLY A 73 6.23 10.74 -0.75
C GLY A 73 7.31 9.86 -1.41
N ALA A 74 7.70 8.77 -0.77
CA ALA A 74 8.69 7.82 -1.25
C ALA A 74 8.03 6.68 -2.04
N LYS A 75 8.84 5.85 -2.69
CA LYS A 75 8.40 4.68 -3.49
C LYS A 75 8.68 3.36 -2.76
N ASP A 76 8.90 3.43 -1.46
CA ASP A 76 9.39 2.39 -0.56
C ASP A 76 8.24 1.55 -0.01
N TRP A 77 7.43 0.98 -0.88
CA TRP A 77 6.30 0.15 -0.46
C TRP A 77 6.77 -1.13 0.24
N ARG A 78 6.08 -1.50 1.33
CA ARG A 78 6.29 -2.78 2.00
C ARG A 78 5.60 -3.87 1.19
N VAL A 79 6.31 -4.93 0.88
CA VAL A 79 5.76 -6.06 0.11
C VAL A 79 5.59 -7.28 1.01
N THR A 80 4.47 -7.96 0.86
CA THR A 80 4.20 -9.25 1.47
C THR A 80 4.47 -10.32 0.42
N MET A 81 5.42 -11.20 0.69
CA MET A 81 5.76 -12.30 -0.22
C MET A 81 4.81 -13.47 -0.02
N GLU A 82 4.51 -14.20 -1.10
CA GLU A 82 3.79 -15.46 -1.04
C GLU A 82 4.67 -16.50 -0.34
N GLU A 83 4.19 -17.06 0.76
CA GLU A 83 4.89 -18.13 1.46
C GLU A 83 4.84 -19.39 0.60
N SER A 84 6.01 -19.90 0.21
CA SER A 84 6.09 -21.21 -0.43
C SER A 84 5.76 -22.25 0.63
N VAL A 85 4.54 -22.80 0.60
CA VAL A 85 4.19 -23.99 1.38
C VAL A 85 5.16 -25.10 0.97
N ARG A 86 6.13 -25.41 1.82
CA ARG A 86 6.90 -26.65 1.69
C ARG A 86 5.93 -27.77 2.05
N ILE A 87 5.54 -28.56 1.07
CA ILE A 87 4.70 -29.75 1.32
C ILE A 87 5.61 -30.83 1.90
N ASP A 88 6.08 -30.62 3.13
CA ASP A 88 6.95 -31.56 3.85
C ASP A 88 6.23 -32.20 5.06
N ASP A 89 4.94 -31.90 5.30
CA ASP A 89 4.18 -32.49 6.40
C ASP A 89 3.34 -33.72 6.04
N PHE A 90 3.11 -34.06 4.76
CA PHE A 90 2.49 -35.34 4.40
C PHE A 90 2.88 -35.80 2.98
N LYS A 91 3.85 -36.74 2.92
CA LYS A 91 4.22 -37.63 1.80
C LYS A 91 4.43 -36.99 0.41
N ALA A 92 5.72 -36.91 0.04
CA ALA A 92 6.28 -37.30 -1.26
C ALA A 92 5.31 -37.32 -2.46
N GLN A 93 5.13 -36.17 -3.08
CA GLN A 93 4.96 -36.05 -4.52
C GLN A 93 5.58 -34.73 -4.93
N ALA A 94 6.66 -34.81 -5.72
CA ALA A 94 7.30 -33.67 -6.34
C ALA A 94 6.25 -32.81 -7.04
N ARG A 95 5.88 -31.70 -6.41
CA ARG A 95 4.99 -30.69 -6.97
C ARG A 95 5.77 -29.40 -7.00
N GLU A 96 5.75 -28.82 -8.20
CA GLU A 96 6.46 -27.62 -8.62
C GLU A 96 6.62 -26.62 -7.47
N SER A 97 7.87 -26.19 -7.25
CA SER A 97 8.18 -25.03 -6.43
C SER A 97 7.25 -23.88 -6.81
N VAL A 98 6.28 -23.58 -5.94
CA VAL A 98 5.36 -22.46 -6.13
C VAL A 98 6.22 -21.21 -6.33
N PRO A 99 6.07 -20.48 -7.44
CA PRO A 99 6.94 -19.35 -7.71
C PRO A 99 6.81 -18.32 -6.60
N GLN A 100 7.91 -18.06 -5.91
CA GLN A 100 7.99 -17.01 -4.90
C GLN A 100 7.85 -15.63 -5.57
N GLY A 101 7.07 -14.76 -4.96
CA GLY A 101 6.91 -13.38 -5.42
C GLY A 101 5.94 -12.60 -4.56
N ILE A 102 5.68 -11.36 -4.96
CA ILE A 102 4.84 -10.42 -4.21
C ILE A 102 3.38 -10.89 -4.27
N ALA A 103 2.81 -11.15 -3.09
CA ALA A 103 1.39 -11.43 -2.89
C ALA A 103 0.59 -10.14 -2.67
N ASP A 104 1.11 -9.23 -1.84
CA ASP A 104 0.46 -7.97 -1.50
C ASP A 104 1.46 -6.83 -1.28
N VAL A 105 0.96 -5.61 -1.26
CA VAL A 105 1.72 -4.37 -1.07
C VAL A 105 1.01 -3.45 -0.07
N HIS A 106 1.79 -2.82 0.80
CA HIS A 106 1.34 -1.95 1.89
C HIS A 106 2.21 -0.70 1.97
N SER A 107 1.67 0.37 2.55
CA SER A 107 2.46 1.57 2.84
C SER A 107 3.56 1.28 3.87
N ALA A 108 4.74 1.85 3.68
CA ALA A 108 5.81 1.83 4.68
C ALA A 108 5.80 3.06 5.59
N ALA A 109 4.85 3.98 5.39
CA ALA A 109 4.77 5.20 6.17
C ALA A 109 4.48 4.89 7.66
N PRO A 110 5.15 5.58 8.59
CA PRO A 110 4.82 5.48 10.01
C PRO A 110 3.53 6.23 10.35
N GLY A 111 2.90 5.86 11.47
CA GLY A 111 1.73 6.56 12.02
C GLY A 111 0.39 6.02 11.54
N THR A 112 -0.67 6.79 11.76
CA THR A 112 -2.06 6.40 11.52
C THR A 112 -2.82 7.46 10.72
N ASP A 113 -3.93 7.06 10.11
CA ASP A 113 -4.90 7.98 9.52
C ASP A 113 -5.73 8.73 10.59
N ALA A 114 -6.64 9.60 10.17
CA ALA A 114 -7.55 10.34 11.05
C ALA A 114 -8.51 9.44 11.86
N ARG A 115 -8.65 8.16 11.52
CA ARG A 115 -9.48 7.17 12.21
C ARG A 115 -8.66 6.28 13.15
N GLY A 116 -7.35 6.47 13.22
CA GLY A 116 -6.44 5.66 14.03
C GLY A 116 -5.98 4.38 13.35
N LYS A 117 -6.28 4.15 12.06
CA LYS A 117 -5.80 2.99 11.31
C LYS A 117 -4.33 3.20 10.93
N PRO A 118 -3.41 2.27 11.27
CA PRO A 118 -2.02 2.35 10.84
C PRO A 118 -1.87 2.34 9.33
N TRP A 119 -0.97 3.17 8.78
CA TRP A 119 -0.72 3.19 7.33
C TRP A 119 -0.23 1.84 6.80
N SER A 120 0.50 1.08 7.61
CA SER A 120 0.95 -0.28 7.28
C SER A 120 -0.18 -1.31 7.11
N GLU A 121 -1.40 -1.02 7.58
CA GLU A 121 -2.56 -1.90 7.41
C GLU A 121 -3.40 -1.54 6.17
N TYR A 122 -3.01 -0.51 5.40
CA TYR A 122 -3.67 -0.18 4.14
C TYR A 122 -3.33 -1.18 3.04
#